data_AF-A0A961JKZ3-F1
#
_entry.id   AF-A0A961JKZ3-F1
#
_cell.length_a   1.000
_cell.length_b   1.000
_cell.length_c   1.000
_cell.angle_alpha   90.00
_cell.angle_beta   90.00
_cell.angle_gamma   90.00
#
_symmetry.space_group_name_H-M   'P 1'
#
loop_
_entity.id
_entity.type
_entity.pdbx_description
1 polymer ?
#
loop_
_entity_poly.entity_id
_entity_poly.type
_entity_poly.pdbx_seq_one_letter_code
_entity_poly.pdbx_strand_id
1 'polypeptide(L)'
;SAQTWFLSKRWTAAAPGLPRFEALTGLIFAGLSLEGREELADPAVKALAQECAGQIDSQGGLPTRNPEELLEVFTLLNWAQQVLHETGRGAPHPHMAAIERIAPSLRALRHADGGLGRFHGGGRGLEGRLDHALAASHVKPREPKGLSMGYARMSARRTSVIIDAGVPPSGAAAGNAHASTLAFELTSGRRPLVVNCGSGVSFGAEWRRAGRATPSHSTLCVEGYSSGRLVANPRDGSVEMLRDAATRVPIELSEMADGLRFRGGHDGYVKNFGLTHARTLELAFDGRGMAGEDMLLALEPADQRRFDKALDVSVSAGIGFDIRFHLHPDVDATLDLGGAAVSMALKSGEIWVFRHDGVFGMALEPSVYLETGRLKPRATRQIVVSGRATEHATRVRWTLAKAHETAVAVRDLARDEVAFES
;
A
#
# COMPACT_ATOMS: atom_id res chain seq x y z
N SER A 1 -1.56 -5.40 38.55
CA SER A 1 -2.39 -6.19 37.61
C SER A 1 -1.61 -7.40 37.10
N ALA A 2 -2.27 -8.55 36.87
CA ALA A 2 -1.67 -9.75 36.29
C ALA A 2 -1.15 -9.53 34.86
N GLN A 3 -1.82 -8.67 34.08
CA GLN A 3 -1.41 -8.30 32.72
C GLN A 3 -0.08 -7.52 32.71
N THR A 4 0.09 -6.56 33.63
CA THR A 4 1.34 -5.80 33.80
C THR A 4 2.52 -6.71 34.14
N TRP A 5 2.31 -7.68 35.03
CA TRP A 5 3.34 -8.65 35.39
C TRP A 5 3.71 -9.56 34.21
N PHE A 6 2.72 -10.00 33.43
CA PHE A 6 2.97 -10.78 32.22
C PHE A 6 3.81 -10.00 31.21
N LEU A 7 3.43 -8.75 30.90
CA LEU A 7 4.17 -7.89 29.97
C LEU A 7 5.60 -7.64 30.45
N SER A 8 5.80 -7.33 31.73
CA SER A 8 7.14 -7.02 32.25
C SER A 8 8.11 -8.20 32.18
N LYS A 9 7.58 -9.43 32.19
CA LYS A 9 8.37 -10.67 32.05
C LYS A 9 8.53 -11.15 30.61
N ARG A 10 7.65 -10.77 29.68
CA ARG A 10 7.54 -11.41 28.35
C ARG A 10 7.67 -10.47 27.17
N TRP A 11 7.75 -9.15 27.35
CA TRP A 11 7.84 -8.22 26.21
C TRP A 11 9.03 -8.51 25.28
N THR A 12 10.15 -8.99 25.80
CA THR A 12 11.33 -9.39 24.99
C THR A 12 11.07 -10.58 24.08
N ALA A 13 10.10 -11.43 24.43
CA ALA A 13 9.66 -12.57 23.63
C ALA A 13 8.64 -12.19 22.55
N ALA A 14 8.09 -10.97 22.59
CA ALA A 14 7.24 -10.47 21.51
C ALA A 14 8.05 -10.30 20.22
N ALA A 15 7.39 -10.48 19.08
CA ALA A 15 8.01 -10.25 17.78
C ALA A 15 8.45 -8.77 17.66
N PRO A 16 9.62 -8.48 17.05
CA PRO A 16 10.02 -7.11 16.73
C PRO A 16 8.94 -6.35 15.94
N GLY A 17 8.88 -5.03 16.11
CA GLY A 17 7.85 -4.18 15.49
C GLY A 17 6.67 -3.88 16.41
N LEU A 18 5.47 -3.70 15.84
CA LEU A 18 4.28 -3.22 16.56
C LEU A 18 4.01 -3.92 17.92
N PRO A 19 4.05 -5.27 18.04
CA PRO A 19 3.78 -5.93 19.31
C PRO A 19 4.71 -5.52 20.46
N ARG A 20 5.97 -5.18 20.17
CA ARG A 20 6.91 -4.66 21.18
C ARG A 20 6.62 -3.22 21.53
N PHE A 21 6.30 -2.38 20.55
CA PHE A 21 5.89 -0.99 20.81
C PHE A 21 4.64 -0.95 21.71
N GLU A 22 3.66 -1.81 21.46
CA GLU A 22 2.45 -1.97 22.29
C GLU A 22 2.82 -2.39 23.72
N ALA A 23 3.61 -3.46 23.86
CA ALA A 23 4.00 -3.98 25.17
C ALA A 23 4.79 -2.96 26.00
N LEU A 24 5.75 -2.27 25.38
CA LEU A 24 6.59 -1.27 26.05
C LEU A 24 5.80 -0.02 26.42
N THR A 25 4.94 0.47 25.53
CA THR A 25 4.04 1.59 25.84
C THR A 25 3.10 1.24 26.99
N GLY A 26 2.50 0.03 26.98
CA GLY A 26 1.67 -0.45 28.06
C GLY A 26 2.41 -0.55 29.41
N LEU A 27 3.70 -0.92 29.41
CA LEU A 27 4.53 -0.95 30.61
C LEU A 27 4.84 0.46 31.14
N ILE A 28 5.06 1.43 30.25
CA ILE A 28 5.26 2.84 30.63
C ILE A 28 4.01 3.37 31.32
N PHE A 29 2.84 3.20 30.70
CA PHE A 29 1.56 3.59 31.31
C PHE A 29 1.34 2.90 32.66
N ALA A 30 1.55 1.58 32.74
CA ALA A 30 1.38 0.85 33.98
C ALA A 30 2.32 1.34 35.09
N GLY A 31 3.59 1.63 34.77
CA GLY A 31 4.56 2.12 35.75
C GLY A 31 4.33 3.57 36.18
N LEU A 32 3.63 4.38 35.37
CA LEU A 32 3.35 5.77 35.70
C LEU A 32 1.96 5.99 36.32
N SER A 33 1.03 5.05 36.15
CA SER A 33 -0.36 5.19 36.61
C SER A 33 -0.77 4.24 37.73
N LEU A 34 -0.04 3.15 37.99
CA LEU A 34 -0.39 2.17 39.02
C LEU A 34 0.52 2.28 40.25
N GLU A 35 -0.08 2.42 41.42
CA GLU A 35 0.63 2.46 42.71
C GLU A 35 1.43 1.16 42.95
N GLY A 36 2.70 1.31 43.32
CA GLY A 36 3.60 0.19 43.62
C GLY A 36 4.13 -0.55 42.38
N ARG A 37 4.15 0.12 41.23
CA ARG A 37 4.67 -0.39 39.94
C ARG A 37 5.64 0.58 39.25
N GLU A 38 6.07 1.62 39.95
CA GLU A 38 6.92 2.70 39.46
C GLU A 38 8.26 2.19 38.92
N GLU A 39 8.74 1.04 39.43
CA GLU A 39 9.97 0.39 39.00
C GLU A 39 9.96 -0.06 37.54
N LEU A 40 8.77 -0.19 36.93
CA LEU A 40 8.61 -0.66 35.56
C LEU A 40 8.83 0.44 34.51
N ALA A 41 8.69 1.71 34.88
CA ALA A 41 8.67 2.82 33.93
C ALA A 41 10.02 3.04 33.25
N ASP A 42 11.09 3.27 34.00
CA ASP A 42 12.41 3.61 33.42
C ASP A 42 13.01 2.53 32.51
N PRO A 43 12.95 1.22 32.87
CA PRO A 43 13.39 0.15 31.98
C PRO A 43 12.58 0.12 30.68
N ALA A 44 11.27 0.34 30.75
CA ALA A 44 10.39 0.33 29.57
C ALA A 44 10.66 1.54 28.67
N VAL A 45 10.88 2.73 29.23
CA VAL A 45 11.28 3.94 28.48
C VAL A 45 12.60 3.72 27.74
N LYS A 46 13.59 3.13 28.42
CA LYS A 46 14.90 2.81 27.80
C LYS A 46 14.74 1.79 26.67
N ALA A 47 13.95 0.74 26.88
CA ALA A 47 13.69 -0.28 25.88
C ALA A 47 12.91 0.28 24.68
N LEU A 48 11.92 1.17 24.90
CA LEU A 48 11.18 1.83 23.83
C LEU A 48 12.12 2.67 22.95
N ALA A 49 13.05 3.40 23.56
CA ALA A 49 14.05 4.16 22.82
C ALA A 49 14.98 3.27 21.98
N GLN A 50 15.33 2.08 22.48
CA GLN A 50 16.11 1.10 21.74
C GLN A 50 15.32 0.51 20.57
N GLU A 51 14.04 0.17 20.76
CA GLU A 51 13.18 -0.32 19.68
C GLU A 51 12.98 0.76 18.60
N CYS A 52 12.83 2.03 18.99
CA CYS A 52 12.81 3.16 18.04
C CYS A 52 14.08 3.22 17.19
N ALA A 53 15.26 3.06 17.81
CA ALA A 53 16.53 3.08 17.09
C ALA A 53 16.74 1.85 16.20
N GLY A 54 16.17 0.70 16.56
CA GLY A 54 16.33 -0.55 15.81
C GLY A 54 15.31 -0.78 14.71
N GLN A 55 14.08 -0.26 14.83
CA GLN A 55 12.99 -0.52 13.88
C GLN A 55 12.69 0.65 12.94
N ILE A 56 13.01 1.89 13.32
CA ILE A 56 12.62 3.08 12.55
C ILE A 56 13.83 3.63 11.81
N ASP A 57 13.81 3.52 10.48
CA ASP A 57 14.92 3.95 9.64
C ASP A 57 15.11 5.48 9.62
N SER A 58 16.11 5.94 8.85
CA SER A 58 16.43 7.36 8.72
C SER A 58 15.38 8.19 7.98
N GLN A 59 14.44 7.54 7.27
CA GLN A 59 13.27 8.16 6.63
C GLN A 59 12.00 7.99 7.47
N GLY A 60 12.07 7.38 8.65
CA GLY A 60 10.90 7.15 9.50
C GLY A 60 10.06 5.95 9.08
N GLY A 61 10.61 5.04 8.30
CA GLY A 61 9.95 3.83 7.82
C GLY A 61 10.16 2.61 8.72
N LEU A 62 9.21 1.67 8.64
CA LEU A 62 9.32 0.32 9.23
C LEU A 62 9.75 -0.72 8.18
N PRO A 63 10.44 -1.81 8.59
CA PRO A 63 10.82 -2.90 7.69
C PRO A 63 9.65 -3.57 6.99
N THR A 64 8.47 -3.60 7.61
CA THR A 64 7.24 -4.18 7.04
C THR A 64 6.70 -3.38 5.88
N ARG A 65 7.13 -2.12 5.73
CA ARG A 65 6.59 -1.16 4.77
C ARG A 65 5.07 -1.03 4.87
N ASN A 66 4.45 -1.35 6.01
CA ASN A 66 3.00 -1.22 6.21
C ASN A 66 2.65 0.19 6.75
N PRO A 67 1.91 1.04 6.00
CA PRO A 67 1.57 2.39 6.44
C PRO A 67 0.67 2.42 7.68
N GLU A 68 -0.28 1.50 7.80
CA GLU A 68 -1.20 1.42 8.95
C GLU A 68 -0.45 1.01 10.22
N GLU A 69 0.46 0.04 10.11
CA GLU A 69 1.34 -0.34 11.23
C GLU A 69 2.20 0.85 11.70
N LEU A 70 2.72 1.66 10.75
CA LEU A 70 3.47 2.87 11.09
C LEU A 70 2.60 3.87 11.85
N LEU A 71 1.32 4.03 11.46
CA LEU A 71 0.38 4.90 12.16
C LEU A 71 0.11 4.42 13.60
N GLU A 72 -0.06 3.11 13.80
CA GLU A 72 -0.25 2.55 15.15
C GLU A 72 1.00 2.77 16.01
N VAL A 73 2.19 2.49 15.50
CA VAL A 73 3.46 2.79 16.20
C VAL A 73 3.56 4.28 16.51
N PHE A 74 3.28 5.15 15.55
CA PHE A 74 3.34 6.61 15.74
C PHE A 74 2.38 7.09 16.83
N THR A 75 1.17 6.52 16.87
CA THR A 75 0.15 6.84 17.87
C THR A 75 0.63 6.44 19.27
N LEU A 76 1.17 5.23 19.42
CA LEU A 76 1.75 4.74 20.68
C LEU A 76 2.91 5.63 21.16
N LEU A 77 3.79 6.04 20.24
CA LEU A 77 4.90 6.93 20.58
C LEU A 77 4.43 8.30 21.05
N ASN A 78 3.42 8.90 20.41
CA ASN A 78 2.85 10.17 20.85
C ASN A 78 2.21 10.04 22.24
N TRP A 79 1.46 8.96 22.50
CA TRP A 79 0.89 8.71 23.83
C TRP A 79 1.95 8.52 24.91
N ALA A 80 3.00 7.75 24.62
CA ALA A 80 4.12 7.58 25.54
C ALA A 80 4.82 8.92 25.83
N GLN A 81 5.03 9.77 24.80
CA GLN A 81 5.63 11.09 24.96
C GLN A 81 4.75 12.01 25.82
N GLN A 82 3.44 12.01 25.60
CA GLN A 82 2.48 12.80 26.35
C GLN A 82 2.48 12.42 27.84
N VAL A 83 2.35 11.11 28.16
CA VAL A 83 2.33 10.65 29.55
C VAL A 83 3.65 10.91 30.28
N LEU A 84 4.79 10.79 29.58
CA LEU A 84 6.08 11.16 30.17
C LEU A 84 6.11 12.65 30.50
N HIS A 85 5.67 13.51 29.58
CA HIS A 85 5.63 14.94 29.80
C HIS A 85 4.71 15.33 30.97
N GLU A 86 3.50 14.76 31.05
CA GLU A 86 2.53 15.02 32.14
C GLU A 86 3.04 14.61 33.52
N THR A 87 3.94 13.62 33.57
CA THR A 87 4.59 13.16 34.82
C THR A 87 5.92 13.87 35.12
N GLY A 88 6.22 14.97 34.40
CA GLY A 88 7.44 15.74 34.58
C GLY A 88 8.70 15.06 34.05
N ARG A 89 8.56 14.02 33.22
CA ARG A 89 9.64 13.25 32.61
C ARG A 89 9.85 13.68 31.15
N GLY A 90 11.09 13.67 30.70
CA GLY A 90 11.42 13.87 29.28
C GLY A 90 11.45 12.54 28.52
N ALA A 91 10.90 12.51 27.30
CA ALA A 91 11.08 11.38 26.41
C ALA A 91 12.55 11.32 25.91
N PRO A 92 13.20 10.13 25.88
CA PRO A 92 14.56 9.99 25.38
C PRO A 92 14.71 10.45 23.92
N HIS A 93 15.89 10.94 23.57
CA HIS A 93 16.17 11.45 22.21
C HIS A 93 15.80 10.47 21.08
N PRO A 94 16.11 9.15 21.13
CA PRO A 94 15.72 8.22 20.06
C PRO A 94 14.20 8.13 19.82
N HIS A 95 13.40 8.28 20.89
CA HIS A 95 11.94 8.30 20.81
C HIS A 95 11.43 9.58 20.16
N MET A 96 11.91 10.75 20.61
CA MET A 96 11.55 12.04 19.99
C MET A 96 11.96 12.09 18.51
N ALA A 97 13.19 11.67 18.21
CA ALA A 97 13.71 11.63 16.84
C ALA A 97 12.93 10.66 15.94
N ALA A 98 12.37 9.58 16.49
CA ALA A 98 11.47 8.69 15.76
C ALA A 98 10.16 9.40 15.37
N ILE A 99 9.50 10.10 16.30
CA ILE A 99 8.29 10.88 16.03
C ILE A 99 8.54 11.90 14.90
N GLU A 100 9.65 12.65 14.98
CA GLU A 100 10.03 13.64 13.97
C GLU A 100 10.27 13.06 12.58
N ARG A 101 10.83 11.84 12.49
CA ARG A 101 11.07 11.13 11.23
C ARG A 101 9.81 10.49 10.65
N ILE A 102 8.93 9.94 11.50
CA ILE A 102 7.72 9.25 11.06
C ILE A 102 6.69 10.22 10.46
N ALA A 103 6.49 11.38 11.09
CA ALA A 103 5.40 12.28 10.72
C ALA A 103 5.42 12.75 9.25
N PRO A 104 6.57 13.13 8.64
CA PRO A 104 6.65 13.42 7.20
C PRO A 104 6.30 12.21 6.32
N SER A 105 6.72 11.00 6.70
CA SER A 105 6.42 9.77 5.95
C SER A 105 4.92 9.47 5.96
N LEU A 106 4.26 9.53 7.11
CA LEU A 106 2.80 9.35 7.19
C LEU A 106 2.03 10.43 6.42
N ARG A 107 2.52 11.68 6.39
CA ARG A 107 1.92 12.74 5.55
C ARG A 107 2.02 12.39 4.08
N ALA A 108 3.16 11.89 3.60
CA ALA A 108 3.32 11.44 2.23
C ALA A 108 2.46 10.21 1.91
N LEU A 109 2.18 9.33 2.86
CA LEU A 109 1.35 8.14 2.63
C LEU A 109 -0.16 8.41 2.76
N ARG A 110 -0.58 9.65 3.05
CA ARG A 110 -1.97 10.06 3.19
C ARG A 110 -2.63 10.42 1.85
N HIS A 111 -3.66 9.70 1.44
CA HIS A 111 -4.51 10.07 0.30
C HIS A 111 -5.30 11.37 0.55
N ALA A 112 -5.91 11.91 -0.51
CA ALA A 112 -6.70 13.13 -0.47
C ALA A 112 -7.97 13.01 0.42
N ASP A 113 -8.42 11.79 0.70
CA ASP A 113 -9.54 11.50 1.61
C ASP A 113 -9.11 11.44 3.09
N GLY A 114 -7.82 11.56 3.38
CA GLY A 114 -7.25 11.45 4.73
C GLY A 114 -6.88 10.02 5.14
N GLY A 115 -7.19 9.01 4.33
CA GLY A 115 -6.81 7.62 4.58
C GLY A 115 -5.37 7.31 4.16
N LEU A 116 -4.86 6.16 4.59
CA LEU A 116 -3.58 5.61 4.15
C LEU A 116 -3.76 4.65 2.97
N GLY A 117 -2.67 4.45 2.21
CA GLY A 117 -2.63 3.43 1.16
C GLY A 117 -2.65 2.00 1.72
N ARG A 118 -3.35 1.08 1.05
CA ARG A 118 -3.54 -0.31 1.49
C ARG A 118 -2.47 -1.24 0.93
N PHE A 119 -1.37 -1.37 1.66
CA PHE A 119 -0.22 -2.16 1.23
C PHE A 119 0.36 -3.03 2.36
N HIS A 120 0.99 -4.14 1.96
CA HIS A 120 1.75 -5.05 2.83
C HIS A 120 1.06 -5.38 4.16
N GLY A 121 -0.22 -5.76 4.08
CA GLY A 121 -1.04 -6.21 5.20
C GLY A 121 -1.77 -5.10 5.95
N GLY A 122 -1.61 -3.84 5.54
CA GLY A 122 -2.32 -2.68 6.10
C GLY A 122 -3.60 -2.31 5.36
N GLY A 123 -4.54 -1.74 6.09
CA GLY A 123 -5.71 -1.04 5.59
C GLY A 123 -5.50 0.47 5.50
N ARG A 124 -6.62 1.21 5.38
CA ARG A 124 -6.60 2.68 5.28
C ARG A 124 -6.44 3.41 6.62
N GLY A 125 -6.43 2.68 7.75
CA GLY A 125 -6.56 3.25 9.09
C GLY A 125 -7.99 3.68 9.44
N LEU A 126 -8.23 3.93 10.72
CA LEU A 126 -9.48 4.51 11.19
C LEU A 126 -9.61 5.97 10.72
N GLU A 127 -10.80 6.36 10.27
CA GLU A 127 -11.06 7.74 9.83
C GLU A 127 -10.67 8.75 10.92
N GLY A 128 -9.93 9.80 10.54
CA GLY A 128 -9.46 10.85 11.43
C GLY A 128 -8.29 10.47 12.36
N ARG A 129 -7.97 9.18 12.55
CA ARG A 129 -6.86 8.75 13.43
C ARG A 129 -5.52 9.31 12.97
N LEU A 130 -5.25 9.27 11.67
CA LEU A 130 -4.01 9.81 11.10
C LEU A 130 -3.87 11.31 11.36
N ASP A 131 -4.92 12.08 11.07
CA ASP A 131 -4.90 13.53 11.24
C ASP A 131 -4.75 13.91 12.72
N HIS A 132 -5.42 13.19 13.61
CA HIS A 132 -5.29 13.37 15.04
C HIS A 132 -3.87 13.07 15.52
N ALA A 133 -3.28 11.94 15.12
CA ALA A 133 -1.92 11.58 15.51
C ALA A 133 -0.89 12.60 14.97
N LEU A 134 -1.05 13.07 13.73
CA LEU A 134 -0.17 14.09 13.15
C LEU A 134 -0.29 15.43 13.90
N ALA A 135 -1.49 15.83 14.31
CA ALA A 135 -1.70 17.03 15.10
C ALA A 135 -1.07 16.91 16.50
N ALA A 136 -1.25 15.77 17.17
CA ALA A 136 -0.72 15.50 18.51
C ALA A 136 0.82 15.49 18.55
N SER A 137 1.49 15.16 17.45
CA SER A 137 2.95 15.12 17.41
C SER A 137 3.64 16.49 17.39
N HIS A 138 2.91 17.57 17.06
CA HIS A 138 3.44 18.92 16.85
C HIS A 138 4.59 19.06 15.83
N VAL A 139 4.91 18.01 15.08
CA VAL A 139 5.95 18.05 14.03
C VAL A 139 5.45 18.90 12.88
N LYS A 140 6.21 19.93 12.49
CA LYS A 140 5.85 20.78 11.35
C LYS A 140 5.79 19.98 10.04
N PRO A 141 4.87 20.30 9.11
CA PRO A 141 4.86 19.69 7.80
C PRO A 141 6.19 19.91 7.08
N ARG A 142 6.72 18.84 6.50
CA ARG A 142 7.87 18.85 5.60
C ARG A 142 7.58 17.89 4.47
N GLU A 143 7.90 18.28 3.24
CA GLU A 143 7.82 17.38 2.10
C GLU A 143 8.98 16.37 2.15
N PRO A 144 8.70 15.05 2.23
CA PRO A 144 9.74 14.06 2.06
C PRO A 144 10.22 14.08 0.61
N LYS A 145 11.53 13.87 0.42
CA LYS A 145 12.14 13.78 -0.91
C LYS A 145 12.15 12.32 -1.35
N GLY A 146 11.72 12.05 -2.58
CA GLY A 146 11.72 10.69 -3.13
C GLY A 146 10.66 9.79 -2.47
N LEU A 147 11.05 8.56 -2.15
CA LEU A 147 10.14 7.55 -1.61
C LEU A 147 9.96 7.70 -0.09
N SER A 148 8.74 7.44 0.40
CA SER A 148 8.45 7.26 1.83
C SER A 148 8.09 5.80 2.07
N MET A 149 8.85 5.07 2.89
CA MET A 149 8.68 3.61 3.08
C MET A 149 8.70 2.79 1.78
N GLY A 150 9.40 3.27 0.75
CA GLY A 150 9.40 2.63 -0.57
C GLY A 150 8.17 2.94 -1.43
N TYR A 151 7.31 3.87 -1.01
CA TYR A 151 6.18 4.32 -1.82
C TYR A 151 6.47 5.66 -2.49
N ALA A 152 6.09 5.78 -3.76
CA ALA A 152 6.04 7.04 -4.46
C ALA A 152 4.65 7.67 -4.30
N ARG A 153 4.61 9.01 -4.28
CA ARG A 153 3.36 9.77 -4.27
C ARG A 153 3.35 10.78 -5.41
N MET A 154 2.23 10.84 -6.11
CA MET A 154 1.87 11.96 -6.97
C MET A 154 0.59 12.59 -6.45
N SER A 155 0.50 13.92 -6.50
CA SER A 155 -0.72 14.61 -6.09
C SER A 155 -0.91 15.87 -6.93
N ALA A 156 -2.12 16.07 -7.41
CA ALA A 156 -2.52 17.23 -8.18
C ALA A 156 -3.96 17.60 -7.83
N ARG A 157 -4.16 18.81 -7.29
CA ARG A 157 -5.47 19.31 -6.84
C ARG A 157 -6.19 18.32 -5.92
N ARG A 158 -7.28 17.71 -6.40
CA ARG A 158 -8.10 16.76 -5.65
C ARG A 158 -7.61 15.32 -5.78
N THR A 159 -6.70 15.04 -6.70
CA THR A 159 -6.26 13.68 -7.02
C THR A 159 -4.95 13.36 -6.31
N SER A 160 -4.91 12.17 -5.71
CA SER A 160 -3.72 11.61 -5.08
C SER A 160 -3.51 10.18 -5.53
N VAL A 161 -2.26 9.84 -5.84
CA VAL A 161 -1.83 8.52 -6.28
C VAL A 161 -0.69 8.07 -5.38
N ILE A 162 -0.77 6.84 -4.87
CA ILE A 162 0.30 6.19 -4.09
C ILE A 162 0.70 4.92 -4.83
N ILE A 163 2.00 4.72 -5.05
CA ILE A 163 2.56 3.61 -5.82
C ILE A 163 3.54 2.82 -4.94
N ASP A 164 3.43 1.49 -4.91
CA ASP A 164 4.44 0.58 -4.36
C ASP A 164 5.68 0.57 -5.26
N ALA A 165 6.68 1.36 -4.88
CA ALA A 165 7.83 1.72 -5.70
C ALA A 165 9.15 1.17 -5.12
N GLY A 166 9.07 0.15 -4.26
CA GLY A 166 10.21 -0.39 -3.55
C GLY A 166 10.32 -1.91 -3.65
N VAL A 167 11.51 -2.43 -3.35
CA VAL A 167 11.73 -3.88 -3.18
C VAL A 167 10.82 -4.40 -2.06
N PRO A 168 10.04 -5.49 -2.28
CA PRO A 168 9.16 -6.03 -1.25
C PRO A 168 9.89 -6.37 0.05
N PRO A 169 9.22 -6.24 1.22
CA PRO A 169 9.84 -6.56 2.50
C PRO A 169 10.43 -7.98 2.53
N SER A 170 11.63 -8.11 3.10
CA SER A 170 12.39 -9.36 3.18
C SER A 170 12.66 -9.75 4.64
N GLY A 171 13.41 -10.85 4.86
CA GLY A 171 13.74 -11.31 6.21
C GLY A 171 12.48 -11.63 7.03
N ALA A 172 12.42 -11.17 8.28
CA ALA A 172 11.25 -11.36 9.15
C ALA A 172 9.99 -10.63 8.65
N ALA A 173 10.17 -9.50 7.97
CA ALA A 173 9.07 -8.68 7.45
C ALA A 173 8.33 -9.32 6.25
N ALA A 174 8.96 -10.31 5.60
CA ALA A 174 8.34 -11.03 4.47
C ALA A 174 7.07 -11.80 4.85
N GLY A 175 6.79 -12.02 6.15
CA GLY A 175 5.55 -12.64 6.63
C GLY A 175 4.29 -11.77 6.42
N ASN A 176 4.46 -10.45 6.30
CA ASN A 176 3.37 -9.52 6.00
C ASN A 176 3.43 -8.95 4.57
N ALA A 177 4.56 -9.13 3.88
CA ALA A 177 4.75 -8.64 2.53
C ALA A 177 3.70 -9.15 1.53
N HIS A 178 3.44 -8.32 0.52
CA HIS A 178 2.55 -8.60 -0.61
C HIS A 178 3.36 -8.59 -1.90
N ALA A 179 2.93 -9.35 -2.91
CA ALA A 179 3.46 -9.32 -4.26
C ALA A 179 2.86 -8.14 -5.06
N SER A 180 3.05 -6.92 -4.54
CA SER A 180 2.35 -5.69 -4.93
C SER A 180 3.22 -4.68 -5.68
N THR A 181 4.45 -5.04 -6.08
CA THR A 181 5.39 -4.10 -6.72
C THR A 181 4.76 -3.43 -7.95
N LEU A 182 4.88 -2.10 -8.02
CA LEU A 182 4.26 -1.18 -8.98
C LEU A 182 2.72 -1.08 -8.93
N ALA A 183 2.05 -1.73 -7.99
CA ALA A 183 0.64 -1.48 -7.73
C ALA A 183 0.42 -0.05 -7.24
N PHE A 184 -0.74 0.51 -7.57
CA PHE A 184 -1.10 1.85 -7.14
C PHE A 184 -2.53 1.94 -6.63
N GLU A 185 -2.79 2.98 -5.85
CA GLU A 185 -4.12 3.43 -5.49
C GLU A 185 -4.32 4.88 -5.96
N LEU A 186 -5.55 5.22 -6.36
CA LEU A 186 -5.94 6.56 -6.80
C LEU A 186 -7.22 6.99 -6.08
N THR A 187 -7.15 8.18 -5.46
CA THR A 187 -8.27 8.82 -4.78
C THR A 187 -8.51 10.21 -5.35
N SER A 188 -9.78 10.54 -5.63
CA SER A 188 -10.24 11.87 -6.07
C SER A 188 -11.10 12.53 -4.99
N GLY A 189 -10.60 13.61 -4.39
CA GLY A 189 -11.22 14.26 -3.24
C GLY A 189 -11.33 13.27 -2.08
N ARG A 190 -12.55 13.06 -1.59
CA ARG A 190 -12.85 12.10 -0.52
C ARG A 190 -13.23 10.70 -1.03
N ARG A 191 -13.11 10.46 -2.34
CA ARG A 191 -13.63 9.25 -3.00
C ARG A 191 -12.48 8.42 -3.58
N PRO A 192 -12.14 7.29 -2.95
CA PRO A 192 -11.26 6.29 -3.56
C PRO A 192 -11.87 5.79 -4.87
N LEU A 193 -11.06 5.71 -5.92
CA LEU A 193 -11.47 5.22 -7.24
C LEU A 193 -10.82 3.86 -7.52
N VAL A 194 -9.50 3.86 -7.69
CA VAL A 194 -8.69 2.65 -7.88
C VAL A 194 -8.03 2.30 -6.55
N VAL A 195 -8.19 1.06 -6.12
CA VAL A 195 -7.71 0.56 -4.81
C VAL A 195 -6.94 -0.75 -4.99
N ASN A 196 -6.35 -1.26 -3.92
CA ASN A 196 -6.02 -2.68 -3.80
C ASN A 196 -7.09 -3.42 -2.99
N CYS A 197 -7.17 -4.75 -3.12
CA CYS A 197 -8.18 -5.54 -2.39
C CYS A 197 -8.05 -5.39 -0.87
N GLY A 198 -6.83 -5.25 -0.34
CA GLY A 198 -6.54 -5.14 1.09
C GLY A 198 -5.97 -6.41 1.71
N SER A 199 -5.72 -6.37 3.02
CA SER A 199 -4.87 -7.35 3.71
C SER A 199 -5.42 -8.77 3.78
N GLY A 200 -6.75 -8.91 3.79
CA GLY A 200 -7.44 -10.19 3.97
C GLY A 200 -7.29 -10.82 5.36
N VAL A 201 -6.50 -10.22 6.27
CA VAL A 201 -6.13 -10.82 7.57
C VAL A 201 -7.35 -11.10 8.44
N SER A 202 -8.30 -10.17 8.49
CA SER A 202 -9.52 -10.31 9.29
C SER A 202 -10.52 -11.34 8.76
N PHE A 203 -10.29 -11.90 7.56
CA PHE A 203 -11.20 -12.84 6.91
C PHE A 203 -10.66 -14.28 6.89
N GLY A 204 -9.55 -14.55 7.59
CA GLY A 204 -8.97 -15.89 7.70
C GLY A 204 -7.78 -16.13 6.77
N ALA A 205 -7.14 -17.30 6.91
CA ALA A 205 -5.86 -17.61 6.28
C ALA A 205 -5.92 -17.61 4.73
N GLU A 206 -7.01 -18.10 4.15
CA GLU A 206 -7.19 -18.14 2.69
C GLU A 206 -7.30 -16.73 2.10
N TRP A 207 -8.12 -15.87 2.71
CA TRP A 207 -8.23 -14.47 2.31
C TRP A 207 -6.94 -13.70 2.53
N ARG A 208 -6.24 -13.94 3.64
CA ARG A 208 -4.89 -13.39 3.87
C ARG A 208 -3.94 -13.82 2.76
N ARG A 209 -3.95 -15.09 2.34
CA ARG A 209 -3.10 -15.57 1.24
C ARG A 209 -3.47 -14.89 -0.08
N ALA A 210 -4.76 -14.83 -0.41
CA ALA A 210 -5.25 -14.22 -1.64
C ALA A 210 -4.93 -12.72 -1.70
N GLY A 211 -5.15 -11.97 -0.61
CA GLY A 211 -4.85 -10.54 -0.51
C GLY A 211 -3.37 -10.22 -0.72
N ARG A 212 -2.46 -11.16 -0.45
CA ARG A 212 -1.02 -11.01 -0.65
C ARG A 212 -0.55 -11.25 -2.08
N ALA A 213 -1.37 -11.84 -2.94
CA ALA A 213 -1.02 -12.20 -4.30
C ALA A 213 -1.17 -11.01 -5.27
N THR A 214 -0.41 -11.00 -6.36
CA THR A 214 -0.48 -9.92 -7.37
C THR A 214 -1.87 -9.70 -7.96
N PRO A 215 -2.70 -10.73 -8.23
CA PRO A 215 -4.07 -10.53 -8.73
C PRO A 215 -5.02 -9.74 -7.81
N SER A 216 -4.61 -9.47 -6.57
CA SER A 216 -5.36 -8.65 -5.60
C SER A 216 -4.92 -7.18 -5.57
N HIS A 217 -4.07 -6.78 -6.52
CA HIS A 217 -3.47 -5.45 -6.58
C HIS A 217 -3.66 -4.83 -7.97
N SER A 218 -3.75 -3.50 -8.01
CA SER A 218 -3.95 -2.75 -9.25
C SER A 218 -2.64 -2.61 -10.04
N THR A 219 -2.19 -3.72 -10.63
CA THR A 219 -0.92 -3.87 -11.35
C THR A 219 -1.01 -4.95 -12.44
N LEU A 220 0.08 -5.13 -13.18
CA LEU A 220 0.23 -6.18 -14.19
C LEU A 220 0.59 -7.54 -13.56
N CYS A 221 -0.02 -8.60 -14.06
CA CYS A 221 0.23 -10.00 -13.69
C CYS A 221 0.49 -10.85 -14.96
N VAL A 222 1.48 -11.75 -14.92
CA VAL A 222 1.83 -12.62 -16.07
C VAL A 222 1.39 -14.05 -15.78
N GLU A 223 0.54 -14.64 -16.63
CA GLU A 223 0.04 -16.03 -16.51
C GLU A 223 -0.53 -16.36 -15.11
N GLY A 224 -1.21 -15.39 -14.48
CA GLY A 224 -1.72 -15.51 -13.10
C GLY A 224 -0.62 -15.63 -12.02
N TYR A 225 0.65 -15.51 -12.41
CA TYR A 225 1.81 -15.65 -11.56
C TYR A 225 2.06 -14.35 -10.78
N SER A 226 2.25 -14.47 -9.47
CA SER A 226 2.57 -13.31 -8.64
C SER A 226 4.03 -12.90 -8.78
N SER A 227 4.30 -11.59 -8.68
CA SER A 227 5.65 -10.98 -8.70
C SER A 227 6.54 -11.36 -7.52
N GLY A 228 5.99 -12.15 -6.58
CA GLY A 228 6.68 -12.89 -5.53
C GLY A 228 5.85 -14.12 -5.10
N ARG A 229 6.52 -15.10 -4.50
CA ARG A 229 5.95 -16.41 -4.11
C ARG A 229 5.71 -16.49 -2.60
N LEU A 230 4.50 -16.90 -2.23
CA LEU A 230 4.17 -17.24 -0.85
C LEU A 230 4.57 -18.69 -0.58
N VAL A 231 5.51 -18.89 0.34
CA VAL A 231 5.97 -20.23 0.75
C VAL A 231 5.91 -20.36 2.27
N ALA A 232 5.60 -21.54 2.78
CA ALA A 232 5.61 -21.79 4.22
C ALA A 232 6.98 -21.46 4.83
N ASN A 233 7.01 -20.90 6.05
CA ASN A 233 8.26 -20.63 6.75
C ASN A 233 9.03 -21.95 6.99
N PRO A 234 10.27 -22.10 6.51
CA PRO A 234 11.03 -23.34 6.68
C PRO A 234 11.33 -23.69 8.14
N ARG A 235 11.28 -22.72 9.07
CA ARG A 235 11.62 -22.95 10.48
C ARG A 235 10.50 -23.57 11.29
N ASP A 236 9.26 -23.13 11.07
CA ASP A 236 8.12 -23.48 11.93
C ASP A 236 6.81 -23.68 11.16
N GLY A 237 6.79 -23.46 9.84
CA GLY A 237 5.62 -23.60 8.98
C GLY A 237 4.47 -22.63 9.28
N SER A 238 4.63 -21.72 10.25
CA SER A 238 3.50 -21.02 10.89
C SER A 238 2.98 -19.84 10.08
N VAL A 239 3.89 -19.12 9.42
CA VAL A 239 3.59 -17.92 8.62
C VAL A 239 4.19 -18.07 7.23
N GLU A 240 3.41 -17.82 6.19
CA GLU A 240 3.95 -17.84 4.83
C GLU A 240 4.83 -16.62 4.57
N MET A 241 6.03 -16.85 4.05
CA MET A 241 7.01 -15.83 3.71
C MET A 241 6.94 -15.51 2.22
N LEU A 242 6.99 -14.23 1.87
CA LEU A 242 7.21 -13.83 0.49
C LEU A 242 8.67 -14.11 0.10
N ARG A 243 8.88 -14.90 -0.95
CA ARG A 243 10.17 -15.30 -1.51
C ARG A 243 10.14 -15.13 -3.03
N ASP A 244 11.28 -15.25 -3.70
CA ASP A 244 11.37 -15.08 -5.16
C ASP A 244 10.67 -13.80 -5.65
N ALA A 245 10.71 -12.74 -4.83
CA ALA A 245 10.13 -11.44 -5.16
C ALA A 245 11.11 -10.61 -6.00
N ALA A 246 10.61 -9.54 -6.61
CA ALA A 246 11.46 -8.57 -7.30
C ALA A 246 12.62 -8.10 -6.42
N THR A 247 13.83 -8.07 -6.99
CA THR A 247 15.05 -7.65 -6.30
C THR A 247 15.60 -6.33 -6.83
N ARG A 248 15.25 -5.98 -8.07
CA ARG A 248 15.55 -4.68 -8.68
C ARG A 248 14.26 -3.95 -8.96
N VAL A 249 14.11 -2.76 -8.35
CA VAL A 249 12.95 -1.87 -8.55
C VAL A 249 13.44 -0.46 -8.87
N PRO A 250 14.00 -0.20 -10.07
CA PRO A 250 14.42 1.15 -10.45
C PRO A 250 13.21 2.06 -10.61
N ILE A 251 13.35 3.32 -10.15
CA ILE A 251 12.29 4.33 -10.22
C ILE A 251 12.86 5.69 -10.60
N GLU A 252 12.02 6.51 -11.22
CA GLU A 252 12.27 7.90 -11.55
C GLU A 252 10.99 8.70 -11.29
N LEU A 253 11.14 9.82 -10.57
CA LEU A 253 10.09 10.82 -10.41
C LEU A 253 10.56 12.10 -11.08
N SER A 254 9.73 12.65 -11.97
CA SER A 254 10.02 13.90 -12.68
C SER A 254 8.79 14.78 -12.84
N GLU A 255 9.02 16.08 -12.94
CA GLU A 255 8.00 17.04 -13.33
C GLU A 255 8.01 17.21 -14.85
N MET A 256 6.83 17.24 -15.43
CA MET A 256 6.57 17.51 -16.85
C MET A 256 6.04 18.94 -17.00
N ALA A 257 5.89 19.41 -18.25
CA ALA A 257 5.33 20.73 -18.51
C ALA A 257 3.88 20.88 -18.00
N ASP A 258 3.10 19.80 -18.01
CA ASP A 258 1.67 19.76 -17.73
C ASP A 258 1.27 18.76 -16.61
N GLY A 259 2.24 18.12 -15.96
CA GLY A 259 1.95 17.14 -14.91
C GLY A 259 3.16 16.59 -14.16
N LEU A 260 2.89 15.57 -13.35
CA LEU A 260 3.89 14.77 -12.64
C LEU A 260 4.05 13.42 -13.34
N ARG A 261 5.26 12.90 -13.43
CA ARG A 261 5.56 11.60 -14.03
C ARG A 261 6.27 10.69 -13.03
N PHE A 262 5.75 9.49 -12.89
CA PHE A 262 6.41 8.34 -12.28
C PHE A 262 6.81 7.35 -13.36
N ARG A 263 8.03 6.83 -13.29
CA ARG A 263 8.48 5.64 -14.01
C ARG A 263 9.02 4.64 -13.01
N GLY A 264 8.64 3.38 -13.16
CA GLY A 264 9.17 2.29 -12.35
C GLY A 264 9.30 1.01 -13.17
N GLY A 265 10.17 0.11 -12.74
CA GLY A 265 10.28 -1.24 -13.30
C GLY A 265 10.54 -2.26 -12.22
N HIS A 266 10.27 -3.54 -12.48
CA HIS A 266 10.70 -4.63 -11.60
C HIS A 266 10.98 -5.95 -12.34
N ASP A 267 11.90 -6.74 -11.78
CA ASP A 267 12.38 -8.00 -12.37
C ASP A 267 11.65 -9.26 -11.88
N GLY A 268 10.48 -9.08 -11.26
CA GLY A 268 9.73 -10.18 -10.61
C GLY A 268 9.30 -11.32 -11.54
N TYR A 269 9.26 -11.08 -12.86
CA TYR A 269 8.89 -12.07 -13.87
C TYR A 269 10.07 -12.63 -14.67
N VAL A 270 11.28 -12.06 -14.51
CA VAL A 270 12.45 -12.41 -15.33
C VAL A 270 12.84 -13.88 -15.14
N LYS A 271 12.82 -14.38 -13.90
CA LYS A 271 13.22 -15.76 -13.58
C LYS A 271 12.38 -16.81 -14.32
N ASN A 272 11.08 -16.58 -14.46
CA ASN A 272 10.14 -17.58 -14.99
C ASN A 272 9.76 -17.32 -16.45
N PHE A 273 9.72 -16.06 -16.88
CA PHE A 273 9.22 -15.67 -18.21
C PHE A 273 10.21 -14.83 -19.02
N GLY A 274 11.36 -14.44 -18.45
CA GLY A 274 12.30 -13.53 -19.13
C GLY A 274 11.75 -12.10 -19.30
N LEU A 275 10.74 -11.71 -18.53
CA LEU A 275 10.08 -10.41 -18.67
C LEU A 275 10.32 -9.50 -17.46
N THR A 276 10.70 -8.25 -17.74
CA THR A 276 10.66 -7.13 -16.79
C THR A 276 9.34 -6.40 -17.00
N HIS A 277 8.63 -6.10 -15.91
CA HIS A 277 7.46 -5.22 -15.95
C HIS A 277 7.91 -3.78 -15.70
N ALA A 278 7.58 -2.85 -16.60
CA ALA A 278 7.81 -1.42 -16.44
C ALA A 278 6.47 -0.66 -16.52
N ARG A 279 6.32 0.36 -15.68
CA ARG A 279 5.13 1.19 -15.57
C ARG A 279 5.50 2.66 -15.59
N THR A 280 4.85 3.43 -16.46
CA THR A 280 4.85 4.89 -16.43
C THR A 280 3.45 5.37 -16.04
N LEU A 281 3.38 6.33 -15.11
CA LEU A 281 2.15 7.02 -14.75
C LEU A 281 2.37 8.53 -14.85
N GLU A 282 1.44 9.23 -15.48
CA GLU A 282 1.49 10.68 -15.69
C GLU A 282 0.21 11.30 -15.17
N LEU A 283 0.32 12.17 -14.17
CA LEU A 283 -0.81 12.86 -13.54
C LEU A 283 -0.80 14.34 -13.94
N ALA A 284 -1.85 14.79 -14.62
CA ALA A 284 -1.99 16.20 -15.02
C ALA A 284 -2.08 17.13 -13.79
N PHE A 285 -1.51 18.33 -13.86
CA PHE A 285 -1.49 19.30 -12.75
C PHE A 285 -2.88 19.78 -12.31
N ASP A 286 -3.88 19.69 -13.19
CA ASP A 286 -5.27 19.98 -12.84
C ASP A 286 -5.94 18.84 -12.04
N GLY A 287 -5.29 17.67 -11.96
CA GLY A 287 -5.79 16.48 -11.30
C GLY A 287 -6.98 15.83 -12.00
N ARG A 288 -7.25 16.17 -13.26
CA ARG A 288 -8.43 15.68 -14.01
C ARG A 288 -8.11 14.51 -14.93
N GLY A 289 -6.83 14.22 -15.18
CA GLY A 289 -6.40 13.13 -16.04
C GLY A 289 -5.16 12.44 -15.50
N MET A 290 -5.13 11.12 -15.69
CA MET A 290 -3.95 10.30 -15.52
C MET A 290 -3.77 9.41 -16.75
N ALA A 291 -2.59 9.43 -17.35
CA ALA A 291 -2.19 8.49 -18.39
C ALA A 291 -1.28 7.43 -17.79
N GLY A 292 -1.39 6.20 -18.27
CA GLY A 292 -0.56 5.09 -17.86
C GLY A 292 -0.06 4.28 -19.05
N GLU A 293 1.14 3.75 -18.89
CA GLU A 293 1.76 2.84 -19.84
C GLU A 293 2.39 1.68 -19.06
N ASP A 294 1.96 0.45 -19.37
CA ASP A 294 2.53 -0.78 -18.85
C ASP A 294 3.28 -1.50 -19.98
N MET A 295 4.49 -1.98 -19.67
CA MET A 295 5.34 -2.69 -20.61
C MET A 295 5.86 -3.99 -20.02
N LEU A 296 5.90 -5.04 -20.85
CA LEU A 296 6.62 -6.28 -20.60
C LEU A 296 7.82 -6.35 -21.55
N LEU A 297 9.03 -6.46 -20.99
CA LEU A 297 10.28 -6.30 -21.72
C LEU A 297 11.27 -7.43 -21.43
N ALA A 298 11.76 -8.09 -22.47
CA ALA A 298 12.95 -8.95 -22.41
C ALA A 298 14.21 -8.10 -22.71
N LEU A 299 14.76 -7.50 -21.66
CA LEU A 299 15.78 -6.45 -21.76
C LEU A 299 17.17 -6.97 -22.19
N GLU A 300 17.59 -8.10 -21.63
CA GLU A 300 18.92 -8.68 -21.87
C GLU A 300 18.84 -9.90 -22.80
N PRO A 301 19.91 -10.27 -23.52
CA PRO A 301 19.92 -11.49 -24.35
C PRO A 301 19.61 -12.78 -23.58
N ALA A 302 19.94 -12.84 -22.28
CA ALA A 302 19.58 -13.97 -21.42
C ALA A 302 18.08 -14.01 -21.12
N ASP A 303 17.43 -12.84 -21.04
CA ASP A 303 16.01 -12.70 -20.79
C ASP A 303 15.21 -13.04 -22.05
N GLN A 304 15.69 -12.62 -23.22
CA GLN A 304 15.12 -13.01 -24.53
C GLN A 304 15.11 -14.53 -24.69
N ARG A 305 16.23 -15.21 -24.41
CA ARG A 305 16.27 -16.69 -24.44
C ARG A 305 15.31 -17.35 -23.46
N ARG A 306 15.09 -16.76 -22.28
CA ARG A 306 14.11 -17.26 -21.30
C ARG A 306 12.68 -17.05 -21.79
N PHE A 307 12.41 -15.89 -22.38
CA PHE A 307 11.13 -15.58 -23.00
C PHE A 307 10.81 -16.53 -24.15
N ASP A 308 11.75 -16.73 -25.08
CA ASP A 308 11.58 -17.65 -26.22
C ASP A 308 11.26 -19.07 -25.73
N LYS A 309 11.99 -19.54 -24.71
CA LYS A 309 11.72 -20.84 -24.08
C LYS A 309 10.34 -20.90 -23.40
N ALA A 310 9.91 -19.82 -22.73
CA ALA A 310 8.60 -19.77 -22.10
C ALA A 310 7.47 -19.72 -23.15
N LEU A 311 7.72 -19.07 -24.29
CA LEU A 311 6.82 -19.01 -25.43
C LEU A 311 6.65 -20.39 -26.08
N ASP A 312 7.73 -21.16 -26.25
CA ASP A 312 7.70 -22.52 -26.80
C ASP A 312 6.87 -23.50 -25.95
N VAL A 313 6.86 -23.31 -24.63
CA VAL A 313 6.10 -24.14 -23.68
C VAL A 313 4.63 -23.70 -23.61
N SER A 314 4.33 -22.47 -24.01
CA SER A 314 2.99 -21.91 -23.92
C SER A 314 2.05 -22.59 -24.92
N VAL A 315 0.98 -23.19 -24.41
CA VAL A 315 -0.03 -23.90 -25.22
C VAL A 315 -0.80 -22.95 -26.15
N SER A 316 -0.83 -21.66 -25.82
CA SER A 316 -1.51 -20.60 -26.58
C SER A 316 -0.46 -19.62 -27.10
N ALA A 317 -0.50 -19.26 -28.39
CA ALA A 317 0.51 -18.43 -29.06
C ALA A 317 0.79 -17.09 -28.32
N GLY A 318 1.75 -17.07 -27.39
CA GLY A 318 2.10 -15.92 -26.54
C GLY A 318 2.17 -16.28 -25.05
N ILE A 319 2.61 -15.36 -24.21
CA ILE A 319 2.54 -15.45 -22.74
C ILE A 319 1.42 -14.51 -22.26
N GLY A 320 0.38 -15.05 -21.65
CA GLY A 320 -0.78 -14.28 -21.17
C GLY A 320 -0.41 -13.28 -20.08
N PHE A 321 -1.07 -12.12 -20.09
CA PHE A 321 -0.98 -11.14 -19.02
C PHE A 321 -2.32 -10.46 -18.78
N ASP A 322 -2.50 -9.98 -17.54
CA ASP A 322 -3.62 -9.15 -17.13
C ASP A 322 -3.11 -7.87 -16.46
N ILE A 323 -3.66 -6.72 -16.80
CA ILE A 323 -3.51 -5.47 -16.05
C ILE A 323 -4.82 -5.21 -15.34
N ARG A 324 -4.78 -5.19 -14.00
CA ARG A 324 -5.97 -5.06 -13.16
C ARG A 324 -6.07 -3.67 -12.56
N PHE A 325 -7.30 -3.17 -12.45
CA PHE A 325 -7.66 -1.96 -11.73
C PHE A 325 -8.86 -2.28 -10.84
N HIS A 326 -8.61 -2.58 -9.57
CA HIS A 326 -9.68 -2.85 -8.62
C HIS A 326 -10.39 -1.54 -8.26
N LEU A 327 -11.71 -1.53 -8.38
CA LEU A 327 -12.51 -0.36 -8.09
C LEU A 327 -12.99 -0.40 -6.65
N HIS A 328 -13.02 0.76 -5.99
CA HIS A 328 -13.63 0.88 -4.68
C HIS A 328 -15.12 0.47 -4.76
N PRO A 329 -15.69 -0.23 -3.76
CA PRO A 329 -17.09 -0.72 -3.83
C PRO A 329 -18.17 0.36 -4.00
N ASP A 330 -17.84 1.61 -3.72
CA ASP A 330 -18.75 2.76 -3.90
C ASP A 330 -18.68 3.38 -5.31
N VAL A 331 -17.84 2.82 -6.19
CA VAL A 331 -17.74 3.21 -7.60
C VAL A 331 -18.81 2.45 -8.39
N ASP A 332 -19.72 3.18 -9.03
CA ASP A 332 -20.65 2.59 -9.98
C ASP A 332 -20.00 2.54 -11.36
N ALA A 333 -19.75 1.33 -11.87
CA ALA A 333 -18.95 1.10 -13.07
C ALA A 333 -19.71 0.35 -14.16
N THR A 334 -19.73 0.92 -15.37
CA THR A 334 -20.39 0.36 -16.55
C THR A 334 -19.45 0.32 -17.76
N LEU A 335 -19.60 -0.73 -18.57
CA LEU A 335 -18.98 -0.77 -19.90
C LEU A 335 -19.78 0.11 -20.85
N ASP A 336 -19.11 1.07 -21.46
CA ASP A 336 -19.70 2.03 -22.39
C ASP A 336 -19.07 1.90 -23.78
N LEU A 337 -19.65 2.61 -24.76
CA LEU A 337 -19.11 2.76 -26.12
C LEU A 337 -18.79 1.41 -26.80
N GLY A 338 -19.66 0.42 -26.63
CA GLY A 338 -19.47 -0.91 -27.23
C GLY A 338 -18.29 -1.69 -26.63
N GLY A 339 -17.90 -1.39 -25.39
CA GLY A 339 -16.78 -2.04 -24.69
C GLY A 339 -15.44 -1.31 -24.83
N ALA A 340 -15.40 -0.15 -25.48
CA ALA A 340 -14.18 0.63 -25.67
C ALA A 340 -13.83 1.55 -24.49
N ALA A 341 -14.73 1.69 -23.51
CA ALA A 341 -14.49 2.49 -22.31
C ALA A 341 -15.23 1.91 -21.10
N VAL A 342 -14.75 2.23 -19.89
CA VAL A 342 -15.48 2.00 -18.64
C VAL A 342 -15.75 3.35 -18.00
N SER A 343 -17.03 3.69 -17.81
CA SER A 343 -17.45 4.86 -17.04
C SER A 343 -17.59 4.48 -15.58
N MET A 344 -17.10 5.35 -14.70
CA MET A 344 -17.04 5.15 -13.25
C MET A 344 -17.61 6.38 -12.56
N ALA A 345 -18.84 6.29 -12.09
CA ALA A 345 -19.50 7.34 -11.34
C ALA A 345 -19.14 7.21 -9.84
N LEU A 346 -18.70 8.34 -9.25
CA LEU A 346 -18.42 8.45 -7.82
C LEU A 346 -19.61 9.08 -7.10
N LYS A 347 -19.79 8.75 -5.82
CA LYS A 347 -20.81 9.38 -4.94
C LYS A 347 -20.70 10.90 -4.84
N SER A 348 -19.54 11.47 -5.18
CA SER A 348 -19.35 12.92 -5.28
C SER A 348 -20.10 13.54 -6.48
N GLY A 349 -20.50 12.75 -7.47
CA GLY A 349 -21.00 13.21 -8.77
C GLY A 349 -19.90 13.35 -9.83
N GLU A 350 -18.63 13.10 -9.49
CA GLU A 350 -17.57 13.01 -10.49
C GLU A 350 -17.71 11.73 -11.32
N ILE A 351 -17.55 11.83 -12.64
CA ILE A 351 -17.50 10.67 -13.54
C ILE A 351 -16.09 10.57 -14.10
N TRP A 352 -15.46 9.42 -13.89
CA TRP A 352 -14.18 9.06 -14.50
C TRP A 352 -14.40 8.09 -15.65
N VAL A 353 -13.63 8.23 -16.72
CA VAL A 353 -13.67 7.35 -17.88
C VAL A 353 -12.31 6.69 -18.03
N PHE A 354 -12.30 5.36 -18.01
CA PHE A 354 -11.14 4.54 -18.37
C PHE A 354 -11.20 4.21 -19.86
N ARG A 355 -10.07 4.34 -20.54
CA ARG A 355 -9.87 3.88 -21.93
C ARG A 355 -8.49 3.26 -22.08
N HIS A 356 -8.34 2.35 -23.02
CA HIS A 356 -7.04 1.89 -23.50
C HIS A 356 -6.95 2.05 -25.02
N ASP A 357 -5.78 1.77 -25.59
CA ASP A 357 -5.46 1.96 -27.02
C ASP A 357 -6.13 0.98 -28.00
N GLY A 358 -7.05 0.13 -27.53
CA GLY A 358 -7.83 -0.80 -28.37
C GLY A 358 -7.08 -2.04 -28.85
N VAL A 359 -5.81 -2.23 -28.47
CA VAL A 359 -4.98 -3.36 -28.94
C VAL A 359 -5.36 -4.69 -28.27
N PHE A 360 -5.78 -4.64 -27.00
CA PHE A 360 -6.03 -5.81 -26.16
C PHE A 360 -7.49 -5.89 -25.70
N GLY A 361 -7.89 -7.03 -25.13
CA GLY A 361 -9.24 -7.19 -24.60
C GLY A 361 -9.41 -6.41 -23.30
N MET A 362 -10.56 -5.77 -23.11
CA MET A 362 -10.93 -5.14 -21.84
C MET A 362 -12.26 -5.71 -21.35
N ALA A 363 -12.32 -6.03 -20.06
CA ALA A 363 -13.52 -6.52 -19.40
C ALA A 363 -13.72 -5.83 -18.04
N LEU A 364 -14.98 -5.81 -17.60
CA LEU A 364 -15.34 -5.43 -16.24
C LEU A 364 -15.72 -6.71 -15.48
N GLU A 365 -14.84 -7.13 -14.57
CA GLU A 365 -14.95 -8.41 -13.87
C GLU A 365 -15.34 -8.22 -12.40
N PRO A 366 -15.92 -9.25 -11.75
CA PRO A 366 -16.09 -9.28 -10.31
C PRO A 366 -14.74 -9.10 -9.58
N SER A 367 -14.78 -8.41 -8.45
CA SER A 367 -13.65 -8.26 -7.55
C SER A 367 -14.11 -8.18 -6.10
N VAL A 368 -13.15 -8.08 -5.18
CA VAL A 368 -13.41 -8.08 -3.75
C VAL A 368 -12.68 -6.94 -3.06
N TYR A 369 -13.29 -6.39 -2.02
CA TYR A 369 -12.70 -5.39 -1.16
C TYR A 369 -12.70 -5.89 0.28
N LEU A 370 -11.49 -6.12 0.79
CA LEU A 370 -11.18 -6.70 2.09
C LEU A 370 -11.01 -5.57 3.10
N GLU A 371 -12.15 -5.06 3.55
CA GLU A 371 -12.23 -3.97 4.53
C GLU A 371 -12.12 -4.50 5.96
N THR A 372 -11.05 -4.12 6.66
CA THR A 372 -10.85 -4.43 8.08
C THR A 372 -12.05 -4.00 8.91
N GLY A 373 -12.51 -4.86 9.83
CA GLY A 373 -13.64 -4.58 10.72
C GLY A 373 -15.00 -5.04 10.19
N ARG A 374 -15.11 -5.43 8.92
CA ARG A 374 -16.31 -6.11 8.41
C ARG A 374 -16.28 -7.61 8.69
N LEU A 375 -17.46 -8.20 8.86
CA LEU A 375 -17.64 -9.65 9.01
C LEU A 375 -17.42 -10.41 7.69
N LYS A 376 -17.74 -9.78 6.55
CA LYS A 376 -17.60 -10.36 5.21
C LYS A 376 -16.91 -9.40 4.24
N PRO A 377 -16.14 -9.91 3.27
CA PRO A 377 -15.63 -9.09 2.18
C PRO A 377 -16.76 -8.41 1.40
N ARG A 378 -16.49 -7.20 0.89
CA ARG A 378 -17.45 -6.50 0.02
C ARG A 378 -17.21 -6.91 -1.43
N ALA A 379 -18.28 -7.24 -2.14
CA ALA A 379 -18.22 -7.40 -3.59
C ALA A 379 -17.98 -6.03 -4.25
N THR A 380 -17.16 -6.01 -5.29
CA THR A 380 -16.92 -4.84 -6.14
C THR A 380 -16.59 -5.30 -7.56
N ARG A 381 -16.13 -4.40 -8.41
CA ARG A 381 -15.69 -4.68 -9.78
C ARG A 381 -14.23 -4.30 -9.98
N GLN A 382 -13.64 -4.84 -11.02
CA GLN A 382 -12.31 -4.47 -11.49
C GLN A 382 -12.34 -4.33 -13.01
N ILE A 383 -11.56 -3.39 -13.53
CA ILE A 383 -11.25 -3.34 -14.96
C ILE A 383 -10.07 -4.26 -15.19
N VAL A 384 -10.17 -5.14 -16.18
CA VAL A 384 -9.09 -6.04 -16.58
C VAL A 384 -8.78 -5.83 -18.04
N VAL A 385 -7.53 -5.47 -18.33
CA VAL A 385 -7.00 -5.43 -19.69
C VAL A 385 -6.13 -6.66 -19.89
N SER A 386 -6.55 -7.59 -20.75
CA SER A 386 -5.91 -8.89 -20.95
C SER A 386 -5.34 -9.02 -22.36
N GLY A 387 -4.14 -9.58 -22.44
CA GLY A 387 -3.44 -9.77 -23.69
C GLY A 387 -2.47 -10.94 -23.64
N ARG A 388 -1.73 -11.12 -24.74
CA ARG A 388 -0.61 -12.07 -24.81
C ARG A 388 0.62 -11.35 -25.32
N ALA A 389 1.74 -11.53 -24.62
CA ALA A 389 3.05 -11.10 -25.07
C ALA A 389 3.59 -12.12 -26.07
N THR A 390 3.74 -11.71 -27.33
CA THR A 390 4.27 -12.55 -28.42
C THR A 390 5.66 -12.11 -28.88
N GLU A 391 6.06 -10.90 -28.51
CA GLU A 391 7.34 -10.28 -28.87
C GLU A 391 8.13 -9.93 -27.61
N HIS A 392 9.43 -9.65 -27.78
CA HIS A 392 10.33 -9.26 -26.68
C HIS A 392 9.94 -7.94 -26.01
N ALA A 393 9.05 -7.15 -26.62
CA ALA A 393 8.47 -5.96 -26.03
C ALA A 393 6.96 -5.93 -26.29
N THR A 394 6.18 -5.89 -25.21
CA THR A 394 4.73 -5.70 -25.28
C THR A 394 4.37 -4.44 -24.51
N ARG A 395 3.49 -3.61 -25.07
CA ARG A 395 3.11 -2.31 -24.49
C ARG A 395 1.60 -2.15 -24.48
N VAL A 396 1.07 -1.62 -23.37
CA VAL A 396 -0.33 -1.26 -23.21
C VAL A 396 -0.42 0.17 -22.70
N ARG A 397 -1.18 1.03 -23.41
CA ARG A 397 -1.45 2.40 -22.97
C ARG A 397 -2.90 2.55 -22.55
N TRP A 398 -3.11 3.25 -21.44
CA TRP A 398 -4.42 3.52 -20.88
C TRP A 398 -4.52 4.93 -20.30
N THR A 399 -5.75 5.40 -20.13
CA THR A 399 -6.06 6.71 -19.59
C THR A 399 -7.23 6.61 -18.61
N LEU A 400 -7.15 7.43 -17.55
CA LEU A 400 -8.22 7.70 -16.60
C LEU A 400 -8.47 9.21 -16.61
N ALA A 401 -9.62 9.65 -17.10
CA ALA A 401 -9.92 11.09 -17.17
C ALA A 401 -11.32 11.40 -16.67
N LYS A 402 -11.48 12.54 -15.99
CA LYS A 402 -12.80 13.07 -15.63
C LYS A 402 -13.57 13.47 -16.89
N ALA A 403 -14.85 13.12 -16.97
CA ALA A 403 -15.72 13.57 -18.04
C ALA A 403 -15.78 15.11 -18.08
N HIS A 404 -15.87 15.68 -19.29
CA HIS A 404 -15.80 17.15 -19.53
C HIS A 404 -16.84 17.95 -18.72
N GLU A 405 -17.99 17.35 -18.42
CA GLU A 405 -19.09 17.97 -17.67
C GLU A 405 -18.90 17.97 -16.15
N THR A 406 -17.82 17.36 -15.64
CA THR A 406 -17.53 17.36 -14.20
C THR A 406 -17.17 18.77 -13.73
N ALA A 407 -17.97 19.35 -12.83
CA ALA A 407 -17.74 20.68 -12.30
C ALA A 407 -16.36 20.82 -11.64
N VAL A 408 -15.70 21.97 -11.81
CA VAL A 408 -14.38 22.25 -11.20
C VAL A 408 -14.45 22.29 -9.66
N ALA A 409 -15.64 22.61 -9.11
CA ALA A 409 -15.90 22.70 -7.68
C ALA A 409 -17.06 21.77 -7.26
N VAL A 410 -16.84 20.45 -7.32
CA VAL A 410 -17.79 19.47 -6.76
C VAL A 410 -17.76 19.54 -5.23
N ARG A 411 -18.86 20.00 -4.61
CA ARG A 411 -19.07 19.92 -3.16
C ARG A 411 -19.59 18.52 -2.81
N ASP A 412 -18.68 17.68 -2.31
CA ASP A 412 -19.03 16.35 -1.84
C ASP A 412 -19.60 16.41 -0.41
N LEU A 413 -20.92 16.32 -0.29
CA LEU A 413 -21.65 16.35 0.98
C LEU A 413 -22.05 14.95 1.47
N ALA A 414 -21.83 13.91 0.67
CA ALA A 414 -22.18 12.55 1.06
C ALA A 414 -21.27 12.06 2.19
N ARG A 415 -21.85 11.46 3.22
CA ARG A 415 -21.09 10.79 4.29
C ARG A 415 -20.87 9.33 3.93
N ASP A 416 -19.76 8.77 4.38
CA ASP A 416 -19.54 7.33 4.27
C ASP A 416 -20.61 6.63 5.11
N GLU A 417 -21.26 5.62 4.54
CA GLU A 417 -22.29 4.86 5.25
C GLU A 417 -21.62 4.02 6.34
N VAL A 418 -21.88 4.33 7.61
CA VAL A 418 -21.54 3.45 8.72
C VAL A 418 -22.55 2.31 8.68
N ALA A 419 -22.17 1.20 8.05
CA ALA A 419 -23.01 0.01 8.00
C ALA A 419 -23.12 -0.59 9.41
N PHE A 420 -24.16 -0.22 10.14
CA PHE A 420 -24.69 -1.04 11.23
C PHE A 420 -25.60 -2.08 10.58
N GLU A 421 -25.07 -3.28 10.30
CA GLU A 421 -25.93 -4.41 9.95
C GLU A 421 -26.44 -5.04 11.26
N SER A 422 -27.75 -4.93 11.46
CA SER A 422 -28.56 -5.61 12.47
C SER A 422 -28.59 -7.12 12.28
#